data_AF-A0A432UXK0-F1
#
_entry.id   AF-A0A432UXK0-F1
#
_cell.length_a   1.000
_cell.length_b   1.000
_cell.length_c   1.000
_cell.angle_alpha   90.00
_cell.angle_beta   90.00
_cell.angle_gamma   90.00
#
_symmetry.space_group_name_H-M   'P 1'
#
loop_
_entity.id
_entity.type
_entity.pdbx_description
1 polymer ?
#
loop_
_entity_poly.entity_id
_entity_poly.type
_entity_poly.pdbx_seq_one_letter_code
_entity_poly.pdbx_strand_id
1 'polypeptide(L)'
;SQHIGFVFQSFNLIPRINAWRNVEIPMIYRNIPPTERRIRALAALERIGIGDRAEHLPAQLSGGQQQRVAIARALVNNPQVLVADEPTGSLDSQNGREIMQLFQTLNAACMTIVMVTHEQDIADQAKRIITLHDGLIVA
;
A
#
# COMPACT_ATOMS: atom_id res chain seq x y z
N SER A 1 13.21 4.23 -10.79
CA SER A 1 12.37 3.14 -11.36
C SER A 1 10.92 3.59 -11.35
N GLN A 2 10.32 3.76 -12.54
CA GLN A 2 9.09 4.55 -12.74
C GLN A 2 7.77 3.78 -12.52
N HIS A 3 7.85 2.45 -12.34
CA HIS A 3 6.69 1.56 -12.52
C HIS A 3 6.28 0.77 -11.27
N ILE A 4 6.99 0.92 -10.14
CA ILE A 4 6.79 0.07 -8.96
C ILE A 4 6.37 0.90 -7.75
N GLY A 5 5.26 0.51 -7.12
CA GLY A 5 4.86 0.95 -5.78
C GLY A 5 5.24 -0.12 -4.75
N PHE A 6 5.65 0.30 -3.56
CA PHE A 6 6.05 -0.60 -2.47
C PHE A 6 5.20 -0.39 -1.22
N VAL A 7 4.76 -1.50 -0.63
CA VAL A 7 4.05 -1.56 0.65
C VAL A 7 4.84 -2.50 1.57
N PHE A 8 5.02 -2.08 2.82
CA PHE A 8 5.81 -2.79 3.82
C PHE A 8 4.92 -3.19 5.00
N GLN A 9 5.30 -4.26 5.70
CA GLN A 9 4.68 -4.70 6.94
C GLN A 9 4.64 -3.61 8.01
N SER A 10 5.76 -2.91 8.25
CA SER A 10 5.86 -1.86 9.28
C SER A 10 5.34 -0.48 8.83
N PHE A 11 4.58 -0.40 7.73
CA PHE A 11 4.02 0.81 7.10
C PHE A 11 5.05 1.85 6.59
N ASN A 12 6.18 2.01 7.28
CA ASN A 12 7.26 2.96 7.03
C ASN A 12 6.77 4.40 6.83
N LEU A 13 5.76 4.83 7.60
CA LEU A 13 5.27 6.21 7.57
C LEU A 13 6.21 7.14 8.34
N ILE A 14 6.38 8.36 7.84
CA ILE A 14 7.12 9.42 8.52
C ILE A 14 6.25 9.95 9.67
N PRO A 15 6.66 9.80 10.94
CA PRO A 15 5.79 10.03 12.10
C PRO A 15 5.44 11.50 12.36
N ARG A 16 6.24 12.44 11.84
CA ARG A 16 6.10 13.89 12.10
C ARG A 16 5.26 14.63 11.06
N ILE A 17 4.69 13.94 10.09
CA ILE A 17 3.84 14.54 9.05
C ILE A 17 2.54 13.76 8.96
N ASN A 18 1.47 14.43 8.54
CA ASN A 18 0.14 13.81 8.44
C ASN A 18 0.05 12.79 7.27
N ALA A 19 -1.10 12.12 7.18
CA ALA A 19 -1.37 11.10 6.18
C ALA A 19 -1.19 11.62 4.75
N TRP A 20 -1.75 12.78 4.39
CA TRP A 20 -1.63 13.28 3.01
C TRP A 20 -0.20 13.66 2.66
N ARG A 21 0.59 14.20 3.61
CA ARG A 21 2.01 14.47 3.39
C ARG A 21 2.84 13.19 3.28
N ASN A 22 2.47 12.13 3.99
CA ASN A 22 3.09 10.81 3.78
C ASN A 22 2.85 10.31 2.36
N VAL A 23 1.64 10.49 1.84
CA VAL A 23 1.27 10.10 0.48
C VAL A 23 1.97 10.97 -0.58
N GLU A 24 2.27 12.24 -0.31
CA GLU A 24 2.91 13.09 -1.30
C GLU A 24 4.40 12.83 -1.53
N ILE A 25 5.08 12.13 -0.62
CA ILE A 25 6.54 11.92 -0.66
C ILE A 25 7.04 11.43 -2.03
N PRO A 26 6.44 10.40 -2.66
CA PRO A 26 6.90 9.92 -3.97
C PRO A 26 6.74 10.94 -5.09
N MET A 27 5.84 11.92 -4.93
CA MET A 27 5.63 12.99 -5.92
C MET A 27 6.64 14.13 -5.78
N ILE A 28 7.21 14.33 -4.58
CA ILE A 28 8.31 15.29 -4.37
C ILE A 28 9.51 14.90 -5.23
N TYR A 29 9.89 13.62 -5.23
CA TYR A 29 10.97 13.09 -6.07
C TYR A 29 10.67 13.17 -7.58
N ARG A 30 9.42 13.41 -7.97
CA ARG A 30 9.00 13.65 -9.36
C ARG A 30 8.88 15.13 -9.72
N ASN A 31 9.28 16.04 -8.83
CA ASN A 31 9.16 17.49 -9.01
C ASN A 31 7.73 17.95 -9.36
N ILE A 32 6.70 17.22 -8.92
CA ILE A 32 5.30 17.61 -9.13
C ILE A 32 5.02 18.86 -8.27
N PRO A 33 4.37 19.91 -8.78
CA PRO A 33 4.09 21.14 -8.04
C PRO A 33 3.33 20.90 -6.73
N PRO A 34 3.60 21.66 -5.64
CA PRO A 34 2.99 21.44 -4.32
C PRO A 34 1.45 21.37 -4.33
N THR A 35 0.79 22.26 -5.08
CA THR A 35 -0.67 22.30 -5.19
C THR A 35 -1.22 21.00 -5.79
N GLU A 36 -0.58 20.51 -6.85
CA GLU A 36 -0.97 19.29 -7.54
C GLU A 36 -0.73 18.05 -6.68
N ARG A 37 0.39 18.02 -5.94
CA ARG A 37 0.69 16.93 -5.00
C ARG A 37 -0.39 16.79 -3.94
N ARG A 38 -0.81 17.91 -3.34
CA ARG A 38 -1.86 17.89 -2.32
C ARG A 38 -3.17 17.33 -2.87
N ILE A 39 -3.61 17.80 -4.04
CA ILE A 39 -4.85 17.32 -4.68
C ILE A 39 -4.77 15.81 -4.93
N ARG A 40 -3.67 15.33 -5.52
CA ARG A 40 -3.47 13.91 -5.82
C ARG A 40 -3.38 13.05 -4.57
N ALA A 41 -2.71 13.53 -3.52
CA ALA A 41 -2.58 12.80 -2.26
C ALA A 41 -3.94 12.65 -1.56
N LEU A 42 -4.75 13.70 -1.52
CA LEU A 42 -6.10 13.65 -0.95
C LEU A 42 -6.99 12.70 -1.76
N ALA A 43 -7.00 12.79 -3.08
CA ALA A 43 -7.75 11.88 -3.94
C ALA A 43 -7.31 10.41 -3.76
N ALA A 44 -6.00 10.15 -3.57
CA ALA A 44 -5.50 8.80 -3.29
C ALA A 44 -5.99 8.26 -1.94
N LEU A 45 -6.04 9.10 -0.90
CA LEU A 45 -6.59 8.73 0.41
C LEU A 45 -8.11 8.48 0.36
N GLU A 46 -8.85 9.29 -0.39
CA GLU A 46 -10.28 9.08 -0.63
C GLU A 46 -10.56 7.74 -1.32
N ARG A 47 -9.79 7.42 -2.37
CA ARG A 47 -9.94 6.16 -3.13
C ARG A 47 -9.75 4.90 -2.29
N ILE A 48 -8.99 4.99 -1.20
CA ILE A 48 -8.75 3.87 -0.29
C ILE A 48 -9.56 3.98 1.02
N GLY A 49 -10.52 4.91 1.06
CA GLY A 49 -11.51 5.03 2.13
C GLY A 49 -11.02 5.68 3.41
N ILE A 50 -9.98 6.54 3.35
CA ILE A 50 -9.42 7.21 4.54
C ILE A 50 -9.26 8.74 4.37
N GLY A 51 -10.00 9.34 3.44
CA GLY A 51 -9.95 10.78 3.16
C GLY A 51 -10.24 11.65 4.40
N ASP A 52 -11.15 11.22 5.27
CA ASP A 52 -11.49 11.90 6.53
C ASP A 52 -10.32 11.99 7.52
N ARG A 53 -9.29 11.15 7.35
CA ARG A 53 -8.09 11.14 8.20
C ARG A 53 -6.87 11.78 7.57
N ALA A 54 -7.02 12.51 6.47
CA ALA A 54 -5.89 13.11 5.75
C ALA A 54 -4.96 13.96 6.63
N GLU A 55 -5.52 14.69 7.60
CA GLU A 55 -4.76 15.59 8.49
C GLU A 55 -4.21 14.90 9.76
N HIS A 56 -4.51 13.62 9.98
CA HIS A 56 -4.03 12.88 11.15
C HIS A 56 -2.57 12.46 10.99
N LEU A 57 -1.81 12.52 12.08
CA LEU A 57 -0.47 11.94 12.20
C LEU A 57 -0.56 10.41 12.30
N PRO A 58 0.49 9.66 11.90
CA PRO A 58 0.52 8.21 12.02
C PRO A 58 0.16 7.68 13.41
N ALA A 59 0.62 8.36 14.48
CA ALA A 59 0.30 7.98 15.86
C ALA A 59 -1.19 8.10 16.24
N GLN A 60 -1.99 8.79 15.42
CA GLN A 60 -3.43 8.96 15.61
C GLN A 60 -4.26 8.00 14.73
N LEU A 61 -3.59 7.13 13.95
CA LEU A 61 -4.21 6.19 13.03
C LEU A 61 -4.09 4.77 13.59
N SER A 62 -5.14 3.96 13.44
CA SER A 62 -5.06 2.52 13.71
C SER A 62 -4.08 1.83 12.75
N GLY A 63 -3.66 0.59 13.05
CA GLY A 63 -2.77 -0.17 12.17
C GLY A 63 -3.33 -0.32 10.74
N GLY A 64 -4.61 -0.69 10.61
CA GLY A 64 -5.27 -0.79 9.30
C GLY A 64 -5.34 0.55 8.56
N GLN A 65 -5.54 1.64 9.29
CA GLN A 65 -5.52 3.00 8.75
C GLN A 65 -4.11 3.41 8.28
N GLN A 66 -3.07 3.11 9.06
CA GLN A 66 -1.69 3.37 8.64
C GLN A 66 -1.31 2.57 7.39
N GLN A 67 -1.76 1.30 7.30
CA GLN A 67 -1.52 0.49 6.12
C GLN A 67 -2.23 1.05 4.88
N ARG A 68 -3.47 1.51 5.04
CA ARG A 68 -4.23 2.24 4.03
C ARG A 68 -3.48 3.48 3.52
N VAL A 69 -2.85 4.27 4.41
CA VAL A 69 -1.99 5.40 4.02
C VAL A 69 -0.74 4.93 3.26
N ALA A 70 -0.09 3.85 3.70
CA ALA A 70 1.07 3.29 3.01
C ALA A 70 0.72 2.80 1.59
N ILE A 71 -0.45 2.18 1.41
CA ILE A 71 -0.98 1.78 0.11
C ILE A 71 -1.29 3.00 -0.76
N ALA A 72 -1.96 4.03 -0.24
CA ALA A 72 -2.16 5.29 -0.98
C ALA A 72 -0.83 5.87 -1.49
N ARG A 73 0.20 5.89 -0.63
CA ARG A 73 1.55 6.36 -0.99
C ARG A 73 2.15 5.51 -2.11
N ALA A 74 1.98 4.19 -2.09
CA ALA A 74 2.47 3.32 -3.16
C ALA A 74 1.74 3.57 -4.49
N LEU A 75 0.45 3.90 -4.46
CA LEU A 75 -0.40 4.04 -5.64
C LEU A 75 -0.45 5.44 -6.26
N VAL A 76 -0.12 6.50 -5.50
CA VAL A 76 -0.33 7.90 -5.90
C VAL A 76 0.30 8.28 -7.24
N ASN A 77 1.34 7.54 -7.63
CA ASN A 77 2.13 7.75 -8.83
C ASN A 77 1.74 6.84 -9.99
N ASN A 78 0.59 6.15 -9.87
CA ASN A 78 0.04 5.17 -10.81
C ASN A 78 1.08 4.13 -11.27
N PRO A 79 1.65 3.33 -10.35
CA PRO A 79 2.57 2.26 -10.71
C PRO A 79 1.87 1.17 -11.52
N GLN A 80 2.64 0.44 -12.33
CA GLN A 80 2.16 -0.74 -13.05
C GLN A 80 2.23 -2.01 -12.18
N VAL A 81 3.16 -2.02 -11.20
CA VAL A 81 3.39 -3.14 -10.29
C VAL A 81 3.35 -2.62 -8.85
N LEU A 82 2.55 -3.27 -8.01
CA LEU A 82 2.58 -3.11 -6.57
C LEU A 82 3.33 -4.30 -5.95
N VAL A 83 4.41 -4.02 -5.24
CA VAL A 83 5.13 -5.01 -4.42
C VAL A 83 4.70 -4.82 -2.97
N ALA A 84 4.20 -5.90 -2.35
CA ALA A 84 3.68 -5.89 -1.00
C ALA A 84 4.41 -6.92 -0.15
N ASP A 85 5.15 -6.46 0.86
CA ASP A 85 5.91 -7.28 1.79
C ASP A 85 5.11 -7.47 3.09
N GLU A 86 4.58 -8.67 3.32
CA GLU A 86 3.69 -9.06 4.43
C GLU A 86 2.61 -8.00 4.76
N PRO A 87 1.76 -7.63 3.79
CA PRO A 87 0.87 -6.47 3.92
C PRO A 87 -0.25 -6.63 4.97
N THR A 88 -0.47 -7.83 5.47
CA THR A 88 -1.49 -8.15 6.49
C THR A 88 -0.89 -8.51 7.85
N GLY A 89 0.43 -8.78 7.94
CA GLY A 89 1.03 -9.41 9.13
C GLY A 89 0.98 -8.56 10.40
N SER A 90 0.77 -7.25 10.29
CA SER A 90 0.62 -6.34 11.44
C SER A 90 -0.85 -5.96 11.73
N LEU A 91 -1.81 -6.62 11.09
CA LEU A 91 -3.23 -6.29 11.14
C LEU A 91 -4.03 -7.40 11.82
N ASP A 92 -5.14 -7.05 12.47
CA ASP A 92 -6.12 -8.05 12.87
C ASP A 92 -6.81 -8.68 11.64
N SER A 93 -7.46 -9.83 11.84
CA SER A 93 -8.08 -10.58 10.75
C SER A 93 -9.13 -9.79 9.96
N GLN A 94 -9.82 -8.82 10.59
CA GLN A 94 -10.82 -8.01 9.91
C GLN A 94 -10.16 -7.01 8.97
N ASN A 95 -9.20 -6.25 9.48
CA ASN A 95 -8.42 -5.31 8.68
C ASN A 95 -7.62 -6.03 7.58
N GLY A 96 -7.06 -7.22 7.86
CA GLY A 96 -6.38 -8.04 6.87
C GLY A 96 -7.27 -8.41 5.68
N ARG A 97 -8.51 -8.85 5.94
CA ARG A 97 -9.50 -9.13 4.88
C ARG A 97 -9.83 -7.91 4.03
N GLU A 98 -9.98 -6.74 4.66
CA GLU A 98 -10.26 -5.50 3.93
C GLU A 98 -9.10 -5.09 3.00
N ILE A 99 -7.84 -5.24 3.46
CA ILE A 99 -6.65 -5.00 2.62
C ILE A 99 -6.60 -5.98 1.45
N MET A 100 -6.89 -7.26 1.68
CA MET A 100 -6.93 -8.25 0.60
C MET A 100 -8.02 -7.96 -0.43
N GLN A 101 -9.21 -7.53 0.00
CA GLN A 101 -10.27 -7.10 -0.92
C GLN A 101 -9.85 -5.89 -1.76
N LEU A 102 -9.14 -4.93 -1.17
CA LEU A 102 -8.57 -3.80 -1.90
C LEU A 102 -7.58 -4.28 -2.97
N PHE A 103 -6.68 -5.20 -2.64
CA PHE A 103 -5.74 -5.76 -3.62
C PHE A 103 -6.43 -6.54 -4.74
N GLN A 104 -7.46 -7.32 -4.42
CA GLN A 104 -8.27 -8.00 -5.44
C GLN A 104 -8.93 -6.99 -6.40
N THR A 105 -9.48 -5.90 -5.87
CA THR A 105 -10.08 -4.82 -6.66
C THR A 105 -9.05 -4.16 -7.58
N LEU A 106 -7.86 -3.87 -7.06
CA LEU A 106 -6.78 -3.27 -7.85
C LEU A 106 -6.25 -4.23 -8.92
N ASN A 107 -6.15 -5.53 -8.61
CA ASN A 107 -5.75 -6.54 -9.59
C ASN A 107 -6.81 -6.74 -10.68
N ALA A 108 -8.10 -6.67 -10.34
CA ALA A 108 -9.18 -6.68 -11.32
C ALA A 108 -9.13 -5.45 -12.25
N ALA A 109 -8.65 -4.30 -11.75
CA ALA A 109 -8.36 -3.10 -12.52
C ALA A 109 -7.02 -3.16 -13.29
N CYS A 110 -6.49 -4.36 -13.55
CA CYS A 110 -5.27 -4.62 -14.34
C CYS A 110 -3.95 -4.15 -13.70
N MET A 111 -3.91 -3.90 -12.38
CA MET A 111 -2.64 -3.68 -11.70
C MET A 111 -1.97 -5.02 -11.33
N THR A 112 -0.68 -5.16 -11.64
CA THR A 112 0.09 -6.32 -11.22
C THR A 112 0.43 -6.20 -9.74
N ILE A 113 0.20 -7.26 -8.97
CA ILE A 113 0.54 -7.32 -7.54
C ILE A 113 1.49 -8.49 -7.31
N VAL A 114 2.62 -8.22 -6.68
CA VAL A 114 3.57 -9.20 -6.19
C VAL A 114 3.56 -9.10 -4.68
N MET A 115 3.14 -10.16 -4.00
CA MET A 115 2.99 -10.18 -2.56
C MET A 115 3.87 -11.27 -1.95
N VAL A 116 4.54 -10.95 -0.86
CA VAL A 116 5.26 -11.91 -0.01
C VAL A 116 4.44 -12.11 1.26
N THR A 117 4.22 -13.37 1.64
CA THR A 117 3.52 -13.75 2.87
C THR A 117 3.96 -15.14 3.33
N HIS A 118 3.90 -15.39 4.63
CA HIS A 118 4.01 -16.72 5.23
C HIS A 118 2.64 -17.33 5.60
N GLU A 119 1.56 -16.57 5.44
CA GLU A 119 0.18 -16.98 5.72
C GLU A 119 -0.42 -17.68 4.49
N GLN A 120 -0.70 -18.99 4.59
CA GLN A 120 -1.18 -19.79 3.45
C GLN A 120 -2.55 -19.32 2.94
N ASP A 121 -3.47 -18.96 3.83
CA ASP A 121 -4.80 -18.45 3.51
C ASP A 121 -4.77 -17.10 2.77
N ILE A 122 -3.72 -16.31 2.97
CA ILE A 122 -3.45 -15.09 2.20
C ILE A 122 -2.87 -15.44 0.82
N ALA A 123 -1.93 -16.40 0.76
CA ALA A 123 -1.33 -16.86 -0.49
C ALA A 123 -2.35 -17.49 -1.43
N ASP A 124 -3.30 -18.28 -0.90
CA ASP A 124 -4.35 -18.98 -1.65
C ASP A 124 -5.33 -18.04 -2.37
N GLN A 125 -5.34 -16.75 -2.01
CA GLN A 125 -6.13 -15.72 -2.69
C GLN A 125 -5.43 -15.18 -3.95
N ALA A 126 -4.16 -15.49 -4.16
CA ALA A 126 -3.39 -15.06 -5.32
C ALA A 126 -3.67 -15.96 -6.53
N LYS A 127 -3.62 -15.37 -7.74
CA LYS A 127 -3.78 -16.12 -9.00
C LYS A 127 -2.60 -17.05 -9.31
N ARG A 128 -1.45 -16.81 -8.68
CA ARG A 128 -0.22 -17.59 -8.83
C ARG A 128 0.53 -17.53 -7.50
N ILE A 129 0.99 -18.69 -7.04
CA ILE A 129 1.83 -18.85 -5.87
C ILE A 129 3.20 -19.30 -6.36
N ILE A 130 4.26 -18.72 -5.78
CA ILE A 130 5.65 -19.11 -6.04
C ILE A 130 6.29 -19.38 -4.68
N THR A 131 6.94 -20.53 -4.54
CA THR A 131 7.64 -20.91 -3.31
C THR A 131 9.14 -20.78 -3.52
N LEU A 132 9.80 -20.06 -2.61
CA LEU A 132 11.25 -19.94 -2.55
C LEU A 132 11.80 -20.74 -1.37
N HIS A 133 12.84 -21.51 -1.61
CA HIS A 133 13.60 -22.24 -0.59
C HIS A 133 15.09 -22.05 -0.86
N ASP A 134 15.86 -21.56 0.12
CA ASP A 134 17.30 -21.26 0.00
C ASP A 134 17.66 -20.42 -1.23
N GLY A 135 16.82 -19.43 -1.57
CA GLY A 135 17.04 -18.54 -2.72
C GLY A 135 16.71 -19.17 -4.09
N LEU A 136 16.18 -20.39 -4.13
CA LEU A 136 15.76 -21.08 -5.34
C LEU A 136 14.23 -21.18 -5.41
N ILE A 137 13.67 -21.03 -6.61
CA ILE A 137 12.25 -21.30 -6.86
C ILE A 137 12.05 -22.82 -6.88
N VAL A 138 11.17 -23.32 -6.03
CA VAL A 138 10.90 -24.75 -5.89
C VAL A 138 9.48 -25.16 -6.32
N ALA A 139 8.55 -24.21 -6.40
CA ALA A 139 7.18 -24.37 -6.91
C ALA A 139 6.65 -23.06 -7.49
#